data_AF-A0A447MTV1-F1
#
_entry.id   AF-A0A447MTV1-F1
#
_cell.length_a   1.000
_cell.length_b   1.000
_cell.length_c   1.000
_cell.angle_alpha   90.00
_cell.angle_beta   90.00
_cell.angle_gamma   90.00
#
_symmetry.space_group_name_H-M   'P 1'
#
loop_
_entity.id
_entity.type
_entity.pdbx_description
1 polymer ?
#
loop_
_entity_poly.entity_id
_entity_poly.type
_entity_poly.pdbx_seq_one_letter_code
_entity_poly.pdbx_strand_id
1 'polypeptide(L)'
;MTFRNNKNNEAFLDRVYIVKVPYCLRISEEIKIYEKLLNHSELAHAPCAPGTLETLSRFSILSRLKEPENSSIYSKMRVYDGESLKDTDPKAKSYQEYRDYAGVDEGMNGLSTPIRL
;
A
#
# COMPACT_ATOMS: atom_id res chain seq x y z
N MET A 1 -0.59 0.87 -26.49
CA MET A 1 0.38 -0.23 -26.58
C MET A 1 1.37 -0.01 -27.73
N THR A 2 2.14 1.10 -27.73
CA THR A 2 3.06 1.39 -28.85
C THR A 2 4.25 2.27 -28.44
N PHE A 3 4.96 1.90 -27.36
CA PHE A 3 6.23 2.54 -26.98
C PHE A 3 7.39 1.56 -26.81
N ARG A 4 7.12 0.25 -26.86
CA ARG A 4 8.09 -0.82 -26.56
C ARG A 4 8.83 -1.38 -27.78
N ASN A 5 8.60 -0.85 -28.99
CA ASN A 5 9.03 -1.53 -30.23
C ASN A 5 9.82 -0.64 -31.20
N ASN A 6 10.59 0.34 -30.71
CA ASN A 6 11.47 1.16 -31.56
C ASN A 6 12.94 0.94 -31.18
N LYS A 7 13.71 0.35 -32.11
CA LYS A 7 15.15 0.03 -31.99
C LYS A 7 16.04 1.23 -31.61
N ASN A 8 15.58 2.46 -31.82
CA ASN A 8 16.31 3.67 -31.39
C ASN A 8 16.31 3.89 -29.88
N ASN A 9 15.38 3.28 -29.12
CA ASN A 9 15.31 3.44 -27.66
C ASN A 9 16.03 2.33 -26.88
N GLU A 10 16.56 1.30 -27.55
CA GLU A 10 17.27 0.19 -26.91
C GLU A 10 18.53 0.68 -26.18
N ALA A 11 19.29 1.59 -26.81
CA ALA A 11 20.48 2.21 -26.21
C ALA A 11 20.18 3.15 -25.02
N PHE A 12 18.94 3.63 -24.90
CA PHE A 12 18.49 4.42 -23.75
C PHE A 12 18.03 3.53 -22.59
N LEU A 13 17.31 2.44 -22.90
CA LEU A 13 16.88 1.45 -21.90
C LEU A 13 18.06 0.69 -21.28
N ASP A 14 19.15 0.48 -22.03
CA ASP A 14 20.37 -0.18 -21.53
C ASP A 14 21.13 0.66 -20.48
N ARG A 15 20.84 1.96 -20.39
CA ARG A 15 21.46 2.89 -19.42
C ARG A 15 20.52 3.31 -18.27
N VAL A 16 19.32 2.75 -18.21
CA VAL A 16 18.30 3.10 -17.20
C VAL A 16 17.93 1.85 -16.40
N TYR A 17 18.23 1.86 -15.11
CA TYR A 17 17.80 0.81 -14.19
C TYR A 17 16.41 1.14 -13.63
N ILE A 18 15.43 0.29 -13.92
CA ILE A 18 14.08 0.40 -13.34
C ILE A 18 14.10 -0.22 -11.95
N VAL A 19 14.09 0.62 -10.91
CA VAL A 19 13.90 0.16 -9.53
C VAL A 19 12.41 0.09 -9.23
N LYS A 20 11.90 -1.11 -8.93
CA LYS A 20 10.53 -1.29 -8.46
C LYS A 20 10.48 -1.03 -6.97
N VAL A 21 9.60 -0.12 -6.55
CA VAL A 21 9.40 0.25 -5.14
C VAL A 21 8.04 -0.28 -4.69
N PRO A 22 7.95 -1.02 -3.57
CA PRO A 22 6.67 -1.50 -3.06
C PRO A 22 5.83 -0.35 -2.49
N TYR A 23 4.51 -0.53 -2.50
CA TYR A 23 3.56 0.38 -1.86
C TYR A 23 3.69 0.35 -0.33
N CYS A 24 3.24 1.43 0.31
CA CYS A 24 3.09 1.47 1.76
C CYS A 24 2.09 0.41 2.23
N LEU A 25 2.42 -0.27 3.33
CA LEU A 25 1.63 -1.32 3.96
C LEU A 25 1.06 -0.91 5.34
N ARG A 26 1.35 0.32 5.78
CA ARG A 26 0.88 0.88 7.06
C ARG A 26 -0.25 1.87 6.82
N ILE A 27 -1.31 1.76 7.62
CA ILE A 27 -2.48 2.65 7.52
C ILE A 27 -2.08 4.08 7.89
N SER A 28 -1.36 4.22 9.00
CA SER A 28 -0.86 5.50 9.51
C SER A 28 -0.06 6.30 8.47
N GLU A 29 0.72 5.62 7.64
CA GLU A 29 1.50 6.25 6.57
C GLU A 29 0.64 6.57 5.34
N GLU A 30 -0.30 5.70 4.98
CA GLU A 30 -1.24 5.94 3.87
C GLU A 30 -2.15 7.15 4.15
N ILE A 31 -2.57 7.34 5.41
CA ILE A 31 -3.34 8.52 5.83
C ILE A 31 -2.53 9.80 5.54
N LYS A 32 -1.25 9.83 5.93
CA LYS A 32 -0.37 11.00 5.66
C LYS A 32 -0.20 11.28 4.17
N ILE A 33 -0.16 10.23 3.34
CA ILE A 33 -0.11 10.37 1.88
C ILE A 33 -1.39 11.04 1.39
N TYR A 34 -2.56 10.58 1.86
CA TYR A 34 -3.84 11.20 1.49
C TYR A 34 -4.00 12.63 2.00
N GLU A 35 -3.58 12.93 3.23
CA GLU A 35 -3.56 14.30 3.75
C GLU A 35 -2.69 15.21 2.89
N LYS A 36 -1.49 14.74 2.51
CA LYS A 36 -0.60 15.50 1.62
C LYS A 36 -1.23 15.72 0.24
N LEU A 37 -1.86 14.70 -0.34
CA LEU A 37 -2.52 14.81 -1.64
C LEU A 37 -3.71 15.78 -1.59
N LEU A 38 -4.54 15.71 -0.55
CA LEU A 38 -5.67 16.63 -0.37
C LEU A 38 -5.22 18.07 -0.18
N ASN A 39 -4.17 18.31 0.61
CA ASN A 39 -3.63 19.66 0.83
C ASN A 39 -3.09 20.32 -0.44
N HIS A 40 -2.68 19.53 -1.44
CA HIS A 40 -2.18 20.02 -2.72
C HIS A 40 -3.24 19.97 -3.85
N SER A 41 -4.46 19.54 -3.54
CA SER A 41 -5.57 19.38 -4.48
C SER A 41 -6.55 20.54 -4.39
N GLU A 42 -7.34 20.75 -5.44
CA GLU A 42 -8.49 21.67 -5.46
C GLU A 42 -9.55 21.31 -4.41
N LEU A 43 -9.54 20.08 -3.89
CA LEU A 43 -10.44 19.58 -2.85
C LEU A 43 -9.98 19.87 -1.42
N ALA A 44 -8.90 20.63 -1.20
CA ALA A 44 -8.43 20.99 0.14
C ALA A 44 -9.50 21.61 1.04
N HIS A 45 -10.48 22.31 0.45
CA HIS A 45 -11.59 22.96 1.17
C HIS A 45 -12.91 22.17 1.13
N ALA A 46 -12.92 20.98 0.53
CA ALA A 46 -14.11 20.14 0.47
C ALA A 46 -14.40 19.55 1.86
N PRO A 47 -15.69 19.50 2.29
CA PRO A 47 -16.04 18.87 3.55
C PRO A 47 -15.82 17.35 3.44
N CYS A 48 -14.87 16.81 4.19
CA CYS A 48 -14.69 15.37 4.36
C CYS A 48 -15.28 14.92 5.70
N ALA A 49 -16.01 13.80 5.69
CA ALA A 49 -16.52 13.21 6.92
C ALA A 49 -15.36 12.68 7.77
N PRO A 50 -15.47 12.77 9.12
CA PRO A 50 -14.45 12.22 10.00
C PRO A 50 -14.30 10.72 9.75
N GLY A 51 -13.07 10.25 9.55
CA GLY A 51 -12.77 8.83 9.28
C GLY A 51 -12.90 8.40 7.81
N THR A 52 -13.24 9.30 6.87
CA THR A 52 -13.20 8.97 5.43
C THR A 52 -11.79 8.57 5.00
N LEU A 53 -10.77 9.35 5.37
CA LEU A 53 -9.38 9.05 5.04
C LEU A 53 -8.93 7.72 5.63
N GLU A 54 -9.28 7.46 6.90
CA GLU A 54 -8.96 6.20 7.55
C GLU A 54 -9.58 4.99 6.83
N THR A 55 -10.87 5.10 6.46
CA THR A 55 -11.58 4.03 5.74
C THR A 55 -10.97 3.78 4.37
N LEU A 56 -10.65 4.85 3.64
CA LEU A 56 -9.99 4.77 2.34
C LEU A 56 -8.60 4.14 2.48
N SER A 57 -7.81 4.55 3.47
CA SER A 57 -6.48 3.98 3.73
C SER A 57 -6.56 2.50 4.04
N ARG A 58 -7.49 2.07 4.91
CA ARG A 58 -7.70 0.65 5.22
C ARG A 58 -8.05 -0.14 3.96
N PHE A 59 -8.98 0.35 3.14
CA PHE A 59 -9.37 -0.31 1.89
C PHE A 59 -8.18 -0.47 0.92
N SER A 60 -7.41 0.59 0.73
CA SER A 60 -6.22 0.56 -0.14
C SER A 60 -5.16 -0.41 0.36
N ILE A 61 -4.86 -0.41 1.66
CA ILE A 61 -3.88 -1.33 2.24
C ILE A 61 -4.34 -2.78 2.14
N LEU A 62 -5.60 -3.08 2.46
CA LEU A 62 -6.15 -4.43 2.33
C LEU A 62 -6.00 -4.98 0.90
N SER A 63 -6.16 -4.13 -0.12
CA SER A 63 -5.98 -4.54 -1.51
C SER A 63 -4.53 -4.87 -1.90
N ARG A 64 -3.54 -4.41 -1.11
CA ARG A 64 -2.09 -4.59 -1.35
C ARG A 64 -1.50 -5.74 -0.53
N LEU A 65 -2.19 -6.12 0.54
CA LEU A 65 -1.77 -7.22 1.42
C LEU A 65 -2.11 -8.56 0.81
N LYS A 66 -1.15 -9.49 0.88
CA LYS A 66 -1.43 -10.90 0.55
C LYS A 66 -2.20 -11.56 1.68
N GLU A 67 -3.24 -12.30 1.32
CA GLU A 67 -4.03 -13.10 2.26
C GLU A 67 -3.14 -14.08 3.02
N PRO A 68 -3.17 -14.06 4.36
CA PRO A 68 -2.43 -15.03 5.17
C PRO A 68 -3.23 -16.33 5.32
N GLU A 69 -2.54 -17.48 5.33
CA GLU A 69 -3.20 -18.81 5.41
C GLU A 69 -3.95 -19.08 6.73
N ASN A 70 -3.42 -18.60 7.86
CA ASN A 70 -3.84 -19.04 9.20
C ASN A 70 -4.45 -17.93 10.08
N SER A 71 -4.70 -16.75 9.53
CA SER A 71 -5.19 -15.59 10.28
C SER A 71 -6.05 -14.69 9.41
N SER A 72 -6.74 -13.71 9.99
CA SER A 72 -7.46 -12.73 9.18
C SER A 72 -6.49 -11.73 8.52
N ILE A 73 -6.80 -11.30 7.30
CA ILE A 73 -6.07 -10.21 6.62
C ILE A 73 -6.14 -8.89 7.42
N TYR A 74 -7.22 -8.70 8.16
CA TYR A 74 -7.41 -7.55 9.03
C TYR A 74 -6.43 -7.56 10.22
N SER A 75 -6.20 -8.73 10.82
CA SER A 75 -5.21 -8.91 11.88
C SER A 75 -3.80 -8.60 11.37
N LYS A 76 -3.47 -9.07 10.16
CA LYS A 76 -2.20 -8.74 9.48
C LYS A 76 -2.02 -7.24 9.26
N MET A 77 -3.06 -6.55 8.79
CA MET A 77 -3.05 -5.10 8.57
C MET A 77 -2.75 -4.32 9.88
N ARG A 78 -3.42 -4.67 10.98
CA ARG A 78 -3.20 -4.02 12.29
C ARG A 78 -1.79 -4.26 12.84
N VAL A 79 -1.27 -5.48 12.68
CA VAL A 79 0.11 -5.81 13.07
C VAL A 79 1.13 -5.01 12.25
N TYR A 80 0.89 -4.80 10.95
CA TYR A 80 1.74 -3.95 10.12
C TYR A 80 1.76 -2.49 10.58
N ASP A 81 0.61 -1.98 11.05
CA ASP A 81 0.51 -0.63 11.62
C ASP A 81 1.17 -0.50 13.01
N GLY A 82 1.61 -1.63 13.59
CA GLY A 82 2.33 -1.67 14.87
C GLY A 82 1.46 -2.07 16.06
N GLU A 83 0.22 -2.49 15.84
CA GLU A 83 -0.68 -2.90 16.92
C GLU A 83 -0.32 -4.31 17.44
N SER A 84 -0.29 -4.46 18.77
CA SER A 84 -0.11 -5.77 19.40
C SER A 84 -1.46 -6.46 19.57
N LEU A 85 -1.72 -7.50 18.77
CA LEU A 85 -2.98 -8.24 18.80
C LEU A 85 -3.00 -9.43 19.78
N LYS A 86 -1.99 -9.58 20.64
CA LYS A 86 -1.87 -10.75 21.54
C LYS A 86 -3.12 -10.99 22.40
N ASP A 87 -3.82 -9.92 22.81
CA ASP A 87 -5.03 -9.99 23.63
C ASP A 87 -6.33 -10.05 22.81
N THR A 88 -6.31 -9.64 21.54
CA THR A 88 -7.52 -9.52 20.70
C THR A 88 -7.70 -10.69 19.74
N ASP A 89 -6.60 -11.25 19.23
CA ASP A 89 -6.62 -12.36 18.28
C ASP A 89 -5.45 -13.32 18.56
N PRO A 90 -5.69 -14.46 19.24
CA PRO A 90 -4.63 -15.42 19.56
C PRO A 90 -4.06 -16.14 18.33
N LYS A 91 -4.66 -15.99 17.14
CA LYS A 91 -4.13 -16.52 15.88
C LYS A 91 -3.27 -15.51 15.12
N ALA A 92 -3.21 -14.26 15.58
CA ALA A 92 -2.36 -13.24 14.97
C ALA A 92 -0.88 -13.59 15.16
N LYS A 93 -0.13 -13.56 14.05
CA LYS A 93 1.33 -13.77 14.06
C LYS A 93 2.07 -12.47 14.33
N SER A 94 3.36 -12.59 14.64
CA SER A 94 4.23 -11.42 14.76
C SER A 94 4.48 -10.76 13.40
N TYR A 95 4.86 -9.48 13.41
CA TYR A 95 5.20 -8.72 12.20
C TYR A 95 6.22 -9.44 11.31
N GLN A 96 7.26 -10.02 11.91
CA GLN A 96 8.34 -10.68 11.18
C GLN A 96 7.83 -11.93 10.46
N GLU A 97 7.03 -12.75 11.12
CA GLU A 97 6.45 -13.95 10.50
C GLU A 97 5.52 -13.62 9.32
N TYR A 98 4.73 -12.55 9.43
CA TYR A 98 3.89 -12.10 8.31
C TYR A 98 4.71 -11.66 7.10
N ARG A 99 5.82 -10.96 7.36
CA ARG A 99 6.75 -10.51 6.32
C ARG A 99 7.45 -11.70 5.64
N ASP A 100 7.93 -12.65 6.44
CA ASP A 100 8.60 -13.85 5.94
C ASP A 100 7.65 -14.71 5.10
N TYR A 101 6.38 -14.81 5.52
CA TYR A 101 5.35 -15.55 4.81
C TYR A 101 4.94 -14.88 3.49
N ALA A 102 4.84 -13.54 3.46
CA ALA A 102 4.40 -12.81 2.27
C ALA A 102 5.48 -12.71 1.17
N GLY A 103 6.75 -12.79 1.57
CA GLY A 103 7.92 -12.73 0.70
C GLY A 103 8.22 -11.34 0.14
N VAL A 104 9.14 -11.28 -0.82
CA VAL A 104 9.67 -10.02 -1.39
C VAL A 104 8.67 -9.25 -2.27
N ASP A 105 7.60 -9.89 -2.71
CA ASP A 105 6.58 -9.28 -3.58
C ASP A 105 5.41 -8.65 -2.80
N GLU A 106 5.48 -8.60 -1.46
CA GLU A 106 4.41 -7.97 -0.69
C GLU A 106 4.34 -6.46 -0.95
N GLY A 107 3.13 -5.96 -1.20
CA GLY A 107 2.94 -4.55 -1.55
C GLY A 107 3.46 -4.17 -2.94
N MET A 108 3.88 -5.11 -3.79
CA MET A 108 4.22 -4.81 -5.19
C MET A 108 3.00 -4.67 -6.09
N ASN A 109 1.87 -5.24 -5.66
CA ASN A 109 0.60 -5.20 -6.38
C ASN A 109 -0.50 -4.69 -5.44
N GLY A 110 -1.58 -4.18 -6.01
CA GLY A 110 -2.75 -3.69 -5.29
C GLY A 110 -3.27 -2.39 -5.87
N LEU A 111 -4.33 -1.86 -5.28
CA LEU A 111 -4.90 -0.60 -5.74
C LEU A 111 -3.98 0.54 -5.30
N SER A 112 -3.34 1.17 -6.28
CA SER A 112 -2.96 2.58 -6.16
C SER A 112 -4.18 3.40 -6.52
N THR A 113 -4.48 4.40 -5.70
CA THR A 113 -5.49 5.37 -6.04
C THR A 113 -4.94 6.17 -7.23
N PRO A 114 -5.55 6.14 -8.43
CA PRO A 114 -5.23 7.06 -9.50
C PRO A 114 -5.84 8.41 -9.12
N ILE A 115 -5.39 8.96 -8.00
CA ILE A 115 -5.85 10.22 -7.45
C ILE A 115 -5.05 11.30 -8.17
N ARG A 116 -5.61 11.72 -9.30
CA ARG A 116 -5.50 13.10 -9.72
C ARG A 116 -6.66 13.81 -9.02
N LEU A 117 -6.46 14.14 -7.74
CA LEU A 117 -7.33 15.06 -7.00
C LEU A 117 -6.86 16.49 -7.28
#